data_AF-A0A370NFX1-F1
#
_entry.id   AF-A0A370NFX1-F1
#
_cell.length_a   1.000
_cell.length_b   1.000
_cell.length_c   1.000
_cell.angle_alpha   90.00
_cell.angle_beta   90.00
_cell.angle_gamma   90.00
#
_symmetry.space_group_name_H-M   'P 1'
#
loop_
_entity.id
_entity.type
_entity.pdbx_description
1 polymer ?
#
loop_
_entity_poly.entity_id
_entity_poly.type
_entity_poly.pdbx_seq_one_letter_code
_entity_poly.pdbx_strand_id
1 'polypeptide(L)'
;MKQQNYPLPERLAELELLASETGLVEQLKTRRRAEIDKRRAELAAELKALPNPERRHAALAKNAARADANFVVALTAYQEAERQKKASVAALVVETMTDEGKRQHILSELERKAPPELADALDDLSFADTLLRDAIRTDEVMGRNWTGQRVYTVKSNCDAIASARKQVADGQSAIRELAHDGEMPSDAMVTRCAEILDAAMGPAFEFIPRKLWDLRHDKPGSDIVAEVAGYPH
;
A
#
# COMPACT_ATOMS: atom_id res chain seq x y z
N MET A 1 58.50 -97.62 19.71
CA MET A 1 57.56 -96.73 19.00
C MET A 1 58.29 -95.44 18.67
N LYS A 2 58.78 -95.28 17.43
CA LYS A 2 59.46 -94.06 16.98
C LYS A 2 58.44 -93.15 16.30
N GLN A 3 58.15 -92.01 16.92
CA GLN A 3 57.39 -90.93 16.29
C GLN A 3 58.26 -90.34 15.16
N GLN A 4 57.93 -90.66 13.91
CA GLN A 4 58.48 -89.96 12.74
C GLN A 4 57.77 -88.61 12.62
N ASN A 5 58.47 -87.54 12.97
CA ASN A 5 58.04 -86.18 12.64
C ASN A 5 58.33 -85.90 11.16
N TYR A 6 57.41 -86.34 10.30
CA TYR A 6 57.35 -85.90 8.91
C TYR A 6 57.06 -84.38 8.85
N PRO A 7 57.70 -83.62 7.95
CA PRO A 7 57.44 -82.20 7.78
C PRO A 7 55.97 -81.98 7.40
N LEU A 8 55.36 -80.94 7.98
CA LEU A 8 53.96 -80.53 7.76
C LEU A 8 53.44 -80.65 6.30
N PRO A 9 54.19 -80.22 5.26
CA PRO A 9 53.72 -80.34 3.87
C PRO A 9 53.54 -81.77 3.37
N GLU A 10 54.36 -82.73 3.80
CA GLU A 10 54.25 -84.14 3.36
C GLU A 10 53.04 -84.82 4.00
N ARG A 11 52.75 -84.51 5.28
CA ARG A 11 51.54 -84.98 5.96
C ARG A 11 50.26 -84.41 5.35
N LEU A 12 50.29 -83.15 4.88
CA LEU A 12 49.16 -82.55 4.19
C LEU A 12 48.91 -83.20 2.82
N ALA A 13 49.97 -83.50 2.07
CA ALA A 13 49.86 -84.18 0.78
C ALA A 13 49.28 -85.61 0.92
N GLU A 14 49.71 -86.38 1.92
CA GLU A 14 49.13 -87.70 2.22
C GLU A 14 47.66 -87.62 2.64
N LEU A 15 47.29 -86.61 3.44
CA LEU A 15 45.90 -86.37 3.84
C LEU A 15 45.02 -85.92 2.67
N GLU A 16 45.53 -85.13 1.74
CA GLU A 16 44.82 -84.74 0.51
C GLU A 16 44.60 -85.96 -0.40
N LEU A 17 45.60 -86.84 -0.51
CA LEU A 17 45.52 -88.07 -1.31
C LEU A 17 44.50 -89.04 -0.69
N LEU A 18 44.56 -89.28 0.63
CA LEU A 18 43.56 -90.07 1.36
C LEU A 18 42.15 -89.46 1.29
N ALA A 19 42.02 -88.14 1.38
CA ALA A 19 40.72 -87.45 1.25
C ALA A 19 40.15 -87.56 -0.16
N SER A 20 41.00 -87.65 -1.19
CA SER A 20 40.61 -87.89 -2.57
C SER A 20 40.22 -89.36 -2.82
N GLU A 21 40.98 -90.32 -2.29
CA GLU A 21 40.72 -91.77 -2.40
C GLU A 21 39.48 -92.21 -1.64
N THR A 22 39.16 -91.56 -0.52
CA THR A 22 37.95 -91.83 0.29
C THR A 22 36.69 -91.12 -0.24
N GLY A 23 36.82 -90.28 -1.27
CA GLY A 23 35.71 -89.54 -1.88
C GLY A 23 35.15 -88.37 -1.04
N LEU A 24 35.78 -88.04 0.10
CA LEU A 24 35.34 -86.98 1.01
C LEU A 24 35.34 -85.59 0.34
N VAL A 25 36.28 -85.34 -0.57
CA VAL A 25 36.35 -84.09 -1.33
C VAL A 25 35.10 -83.88 -2.19
N GLU A 26 34.62 -84.92 -2.86
CA GLU A 26 33.41 -84.86 -3.68
C GLU A 26 32.13 -84.75 -2.82
N GLN A 27 32.10 -85.37 -1.64
CA GLN A 27 31.02 -85.19 -0.68
C GLN A 27 30.96 -83.75 -0.12
N LEU A 28 32.10 -83.12 0.15
CA LEU A 28 32.14 -81.72 0.59
C LEU A 28 31.78 -80.75 -0.55
N LYS A 29 32.22 -81.02 -1.78
CA LYS A 29 31.82 -80.23 -2.96
C LYS A 29 30.31 -80.32 -3.22
N THR A 30 29.73 -81.52 -3.12
CA THR A 30 28.28 -81.72 -3.30
C THR A 30 27.47 -81.05 -2.19
N ARG A 31 27.91 -81.14 -0.93
CA ARG A 31 27.30 -80.38 0.17
C ARG A 31 27.38 -78.86 -0.04
N ARG A 32 28.55 -78.35 -0.44
CA ARG A 32 28.75 -76.92 -0.72
C ARG A 32 27.89 -76.44 -1.90
N ARG A 33 27.74 -77.26 -2.95
CA ARG A 33 26.83 -76.98 -4.07
C ARG A 33 25.38 -76.95 -3.60
N ALA A 34 24.96 -77.92 -2.79
CA ALA A 34 23.60 -77.96 -2.23
C ALA A 34 23.30 -76.75 -1.33
N GLU A 35 24.26 -76.26 -0.54
CA GLU A 35 24.11 -75.03 0.26
C GLU A 35 23.99 -73.78 -0.62
N ILE A 36 24.82 -73.66 -1.66
CA ILE A 36 24.73 -72.58 -2.64
C ILE A 36 23.37 -72.61 -3.35
N ASP A 37 22.90 -73.79 -3.75
CA ASP A 37 21.62 -73.95 -4.44
C ASP A 37 20.43 -73.63 -3.52
N LYS A 38 20.50 -73.98 -2.23
CA LYS A 38 19.53 -73.52 -1.23
C LYS A 38 19.50 -71.99 -1.13
N ARG A 39 20.67 -71.36 -1.03
CA ARG A 39 20.75 -69.88 -0.96
C ARG A 39 20.24 -69.21 -2.23
N ARG A 40 20.51 -69.80 -3.40
CA ARG A 40 19.97 -69.32 -4.69
C ARG A 40 18.45 -69.47 -4.76
N ALA A 41 17.90 -70.56 -4.23
CA ALA A 41 16.45 -70.76 -4.15
C ALA A 41 15.77 -69.75 -3.21
N GLU A 42 16.37 -69.47 -2.05
CA GLU A 42 15.92 -68.42 -1.12
C GLU A 42 15.93 -67.04 -1.80
N LEU A 43 17.03 -66.65 -2.44
CA LEU A 43 17.13 -65.37 -3.16
C LEU A 43 16.14 -65.27 -4.32
N ALA A 44 15.87 -66.37 -5.03
CA ALA A 44 14.86 -66.40 -6.09
C ALA A 44 13.43 -66.25 -5.53
N ALA A 45 13.16 -66.80 -4.34
CA ALA A 45 11.90 -66.62 -3.64
C ALA A 45 11.73 -65.17 -3.14
N GLU A 46 12.77 -64.57 -2.58
CA GLU A 46 12.82 -63.15 -2.20
C GLU A 46 12.56 -62.24 -3.41
N LEU A 47 13.21 -62.50 -4.55
CA LEU A 47 13.04 -61.71 -5.77
C LEU A 47 11.62 -61.83 -6.36
N LYS A 48 10.98 -63.01 -6.26
CA LYS A 48 9.58 -63.20 -6.69
C LYS A 48 8.57 -62.53 -5.74
N ALA A 49 8.90 -62.43 -4.45
CA ALA A 49 8.05 -61.77 -3.46
C ALA A 49 8.07 -60.23 -3.59
N LEU A 50 9.10 -59.66 -4.23
CA LEU A 50 9.18 -58.22 -4.46
C LEU A 50 8.13 -57.75 -5.50
N PRO A 51 7.37 -56.68 -5.20
CA PRO A 51 6.44 -56.09 -6.16
C PRO A 51 7.18 -55.62 -7.41
N ASN A 52 6.64 -55.89 -8.61
CA ASN A 52 7.25 -55.46 -9.86
C ASN A 52 7.37 -53.91 -9.90
N PRO A 53 8.60 -53.35 -9.79
CA PRO A 53 8.81 -51.92 -9.64
C PRO A 53 8.49 -51.17 -10.94
N GLU A 54 8.67 -51.79 -12.09
CA GLU A 54 8.53 -51.15 -13.40
C GLU A 54 7.10 -50.66 -13.66
N ARG A 55 6.10 -51.47 -13.27
CA ARG A 55 4.68 -51.08 -13.42
C ARG A 55 4.31 -49.91 -12.52
N ARG A 56 4.85 -49.86 -11.30
CA ARG A 56 4.64 -48.76 -10.36
C ARG A 56 5.32 -47.48 -10.86
N HIS A 57 6.56 -47.57 -11.30
CA HIS A 57 7.28 -46.42 -11.88
C HIS A 57 6.58 -45.89 -13.15
N ALA A 58 6.10 -46.77 -14.04
CA ALA A 58 5.36 -46.35 -15.23
C ALA A 58 4.04 -45.62 -14.88
N ALA A 59 3.29 -46.11 -13.88
CA ALA A 59 2.08 -45.44 -13.42
C ALA A 59 2.37 -44.07 -12.79
N LEU A 60 3.42 -43.97 -11.97
CA LEU A 60 3.87 -42.70 -11.38
C LEU A 60 4.34 -41.71 -12.46
N ALA A 61 5.12 -42.17 -13.44
CA ALA A 61 5.57 -41.34 -14.56
C ALA A 61 4.38 -40.81 -15.38
N LYS A 62 3.37 -41.66 -15.64
CA LYS A 62 2.15 -41.24 -16.34
C LYS A 62 1.34 -40.22 -15.53
N ASN A 63 1.29 -40.36 -14.21
CA ASN A 63 0.60 -39.40 -13.34
C ASN A 63 1.36 -38.07 -13.26
N ALA A 64 2.68 -38.10 -13.17
CA ALA A 64 3.52 -36.91 -13.21
C ALA A 64 3.33 -36.13 -14.52
N ALA A 65 3.42 -36.81 -15.67
CA ALA A 65 3.21 -36.17 -16.98
C ALA A 65 1.82 -35.53 -17.11
N ARG A 66 0.79 -36.15 -16.54
CA ARG A 66 -0.57 -35.56 -16.50
C ARG A 66 -0.65 -34.34 -15.59
N ALA A 67 0.00 -34.39 -14.42
CA ALA A 67 0.05 -33.26 -13.50
C ALA A 67 0.79 -32.06 -14.13
N ASP A 68 1.91 -32.31 -14.81
CA ASP A 68 2.67 -31.26 -15.52
C ASP A 68 1.85 -30.64 -16.65
N ALA A 69 1.17 -31.45 -17.45
CA ALA A 69 0.29 -30.94 -18.51
C ALA A 69 -0.84 -30.07 -17.94
N ASN A 70 -1.47 -30.49 -16.85
CA ASN A 70 -2.51 -29.72 -16.16
C ASN A 70 -1.95 -28.42 -15.58
N PHE A 71 -0.73 -28.45 -15.03
CA PHE A 71 -0.06 -27.25 -14.50
C PHE A 71 0.22 -26.23 -15.61
N VAL A 72 0.68 -26.67 -16.77
CA VAL A 72 0.91 -25.78 -17.93
C VAL A 72 -0.40 -25.12 -18.38
N VAL A 73 -1.49 -25.89 -18.49
CA VAL A 73 -2.82 -25.35 -18.85
C VAL A 73 -3.32 -24.36 -17.81
N ALA A 74 -3.14 -24.66 -16.52
CA ALA A 74 -3.53 -23.75 -15.44
C ALA A 74 -2.70 -22.46 -15.47
N LEU A 75 -1.40 -22.55 -15.77
CA LEU A 75 -0.51 -21.40 -15.88
C LEU A 75 -0.89 -20.50 -17.05
N THR A 76 -1.24 -21.07 -18.20
CA THR A 76 -1.70 -20.28 -19.36
C THR A 76 -3.03 -19.59 -19.05
N ALA A 77 -3.99 -20.30 -18.43
CA ALA A 77 -5.26 -19.71 -18.02
C ALA A 77 -5.08 -18.58 -16.99
N TYR A 78 -4.16 -18.75 -16.04
CA TYR A 78 -3.80 -17.70 -15.09
C TYR A 78 -3.23 -16.46 -15.78
N GLN A 79 -2.28 -16.65 -16.70
CA GLN A 79 -1.69 -15.53 -17.45
C GLN A 79 -2.72 -14.78 -18.30
N GLU A 80 -3.66 -15.50 -18.92
CA GLU A 80 -4.77 -14.90 -19.67
C GLU A 80 -5.70 -14.10 -18.76
N ALA A 81 -6.09 -14.66 -17.61
CA ALA A 81 -6.90 -13.96 -16.62
C ALA A 81 -6.17 -12.70 -16.08
N GLU A 82 -4.85 -12.78 -15.87
CA GLU A 82 -4.04 -11.64 -15.45
C GLU A 82 -4.00 -10.55 -16.53
N ARG A 83 -3.85 -10.92 -17.81
CA ARG A 83 -3.93 -9.98 -18.94
C ARG A 83 -5.30 -9.32 -19.03
N GLN A 84 -6.38 -10.08 -18.90
CA GLN A 84 -7.74 -9.54 -18.92
C GLN A 84 -7.98 -8.57 -17.77
N LYS A 85 -7.52 -8.90 -16.55
CA LYS A 85 -7.58 -8.00 -15.40
C LYS A 85 -6.81 -6.70 -15.65
N LYS A 86 -5.58 -6.79 -16.19
CA LYS A 86 -4.79 -5.59 -16.52
C LYS A 86 -5.48 -4.73 -17.58
N ALA A 87 -6.06 -5.35 -18.61
CA ALA A 87 -6.79 -4.65 -19.65
C ALA A 87 -8.05 -3.96 -19.11
N SER A 88 -8.83 -4.61 -18.25
CA SER A 88 -10.04 -4.01 -17.66
C SER A 88 -9.70 -2.87 -16.69
N VAL A 89 -8.65 -3.02 -15.88
CA VAL A 89 -8.16 -1.93 -15.02
C VAL A 89 -7.66 -0.76 -15.86
N ALA A 90 -6.89 -1.02 -16.94
CA ALA A 90 -6.43 0.04 -17.83
C ALA A 90 -7.60 0.78 -18.51
N ALA A 91 -8.62 0.04 -18.98
CA ALA A 91 -9.81 0.63 -19.57
C ALA A 91 -10.55 1.53 -18.56
N LEU A 92 -10.75 1.05 -17.33
CA LEU A 92 -11.37 1.83 -16.25
C LEU A 92 -10.60 3.12 -15.98
N VAL A 93 -9.26 3.05 -15.86
CA VAL A 93 -8.43 4.24 -15.60
C VAL A 93 -8.54 5.25 -16.73
N VAL A 94 -8.52 4.80 -17.99
CA VAL A 94 -8.66 5.69 -19.14
C VAL A 94 -10.03 6.36 -19.12
N GLU A 95 -11.11 5.60 -18.88
CA GLU A 95 -12.47 6.13 -18.81
C GLU A 95 -12.60 7.17 -17.68
N THR A 96 -12.13 6.86 -16.47
CA THR A 96 -12.15 7.80 -15.34
C THR A 96 -11.37 9.07 -15.64
N MET A 97 -10.16 8.95 -16.22
CA MET A 97 -9.36 10.14 -16.59
C MET A 97 -10.05 10.98 -17.66
N THR A 98 -10.73 10.35 -18.63
CA THR A 98 -11.45 11.09 -19.67
C THR A 98 -12.67 11.82 -19.12
N ASP A 99 -13.41 11.21 -18.20
CA ASP A 99 -14.59 11.82 -17.61
C ASP A 99 -14.22 12.89 -16.58
N GLU A 100 -13.16 12.68 -15.79
CA GLU A 100 -12.56 13.71 -14.94
C GLU A 100 -12.07 14.90 -15.78
N GLY A 101 -11.40 14.66 -16.90
CA GLY A 101 -10.94 15.71 -17.81
C GLY A 101 -12.11 16.52 -18.39
N LYS A 102 -13.17 15.85 -18.85
CA LYS A 102 -14.40 16.54 -19.32
C LYS A 102 -15.05 17.35 -18.19
N ARG A 103 -15.13 16.77 -16.99
CA ARG A 103 -15.72 17.45 -15.82
C ARG A 103 -14.91 18.68 -15.44
N GLN A 104 -13.59 18.59 -15.37
CA GLN A 104 -12.71 19.73 -15.08
C GLN A 104 -12.85 20.81 -16.14
N HIS A 105 -12.93 20.44 -17.43
CA HIS A 105 -13.17 21.40 -18.49
C HIS A 105 -14.51 22.14 -18.31
N ILE A 106 -15.60 21.42 -18.03
CA ILE A 106 -16.91 22.03 -17.77
C ILE A 106 -16.86 22.96 -16.56
N LEU A 107 -16.26 22.54 -15.45
CA LEU A 107 -16.11 23.39 -14.26
C LEU A 107 -15.32 24.65 -14.55
N SER A 108 -14.21 24.56 -15.30
CA SER A 108 -13.43 25.73 -15.69
C SER A 108 -14.18 26.68 -16.63
N GLU A 109 -15.01 26.14 -17.52
CA GLU A 109 -15.85 26.95 -18.40
C GLU A 109 -17.00 27.63 -17.64
N LEU A 110 -17.55 26.98 -16.61
CA LEU A 110 -18.53 27.57 -15.70
C LEU A 110 -17.91 28.71 -14.90
N GLU A 111 -16.74 28.50 -14.28
CA GLU A 111 -16.01 29.55 -13.56
C GLU A 111 -15.70 30.74 -14.47
N ARG A 112 -15.26 30.49 -15.70
CA ARG A 112 -14.94 31.55 -16.68
C ARG A 112 -16.18 32.35 -17.11
N LYS A 113 -17.35 31.73 -17.11
CA LYS A 113 -18.63 32.36 -17.48
C LYS A 113 -19.41 32.87 -16.29
N ALA A 114 -18.91 32.67 -15.08
CA ALA A 114 -19.52 33.22 -13.87
C ALA A 114 -19.53 34.75 -13.94
N PRO A 115 -20.51 35.41 -13.30
CA PRO A 115 -20.54 36.86 -13.19
C PRO A 115 -19.27 37.40 -12.53
N PRO A 116 -18.69 38.52 -13.03
CA PRO A 116 -17.45 39.09 -12.49
C PRO A 116 -17.56 39.46 -11.00
N GLU A 117 -18.78 39.73 -10.51
CA GLU A 117 -19.06 40.05 -9.11
C GLU A 117 -18.64 38.92 -8.15
N LEU A 118 -18.64 37.67 -8.60
CA LEU A 118 -18.15 36.55 -7.79
C LEU A 118 -16.62 36.59 -7.63
N ALA A 119 -15.90 36.99 -8.67
CA ALA A 119 -14.45 37.15 -8.60
C ALA A 119 -14.09 38.31 -7.67
N ASP A 120 -14.80 39.43 -7.79
CA ASP A 120 -14.62 40.60 -6.90
C ASP A 120 -14.92 40.23 -5.44
N ALA A 121 -15.95 39.43 -5.17
CA ALA A 121 -16.27 38.95 -3.83
C ALA A 121 -15.20 38.00 -3.26
N LEU A 122 -14.58 37.17 -4.09
CA LEU A 122 -13.47 36.30 -3.67
C LEU A 122 -12.21 37.11 -3.36
N ASP A 123 -11.92 38.15 -4.14
CA ASP A 123 -10.83 39.07 -3.88
C ASP A 123 -11.06 39.86 -2.58
N ASP A 124 -12.29 40.34 -2.36
CA ASP A 124 -12.70 40.98 -1.10
C ASP A 124 -12.47 40.03 0.10
N LEU A 125 -12.95 38.79 0.05
CA LEU A 125 -12.74 37.83 1.14
C LEU A 125 -11.25 37.50 1.36
N SER A 126 -10.46 37.46 0.29
CA SER A 126 -9.00 37.23 0.40
C SER A 126 -8.29 38.40 1.05
N PHE A 127 -8.73 39.63 0.73
CA PHE A 127 -8.26 40.83 1.40
C PHE A 127 -8.66 40.86 2.88
N ALA A 128 -9.91 40.47 3.20
CA ALA A 128 -10.37 40.34 4.58
C ALA A 128 -9.55 39.32 5.39
N ASP A 129 -9.18 38.16 4.82
CA ASP A 129 -8.32 37.19 5.50
C ASP A 129 -6.94 37.79 5.83
N THR A 130 -6.39 38.58 4.91
CA THR A 130 -5.12 39.30 5.11
C THR A 130 -5.24 40.30 6.27
N LEU A 131 -6.30 41.11 6.28
CA LEU A 131 -6.56 42.07 7.37
C LEU A 131 -6.76 41.38 8.72
N LEU A 132 -7.46 40.24 8.75
CA LEU A 132 -7.65 39.45 9.97
C LEU A 132 -6.32 38.90 10.51
N ARG A 133 -5.41 38.51 9.62
CA ARG A 133 -4.07 38.06 10.01
C ARG A 133 -3.26 39.19 10.65
N ASP A 134 -3.38 40.40 10.11
CA ASP A 134 -2.68 41.58 10.61
C ASP A 134 -3.32 42.17 11.88
N ALA A 135 -4.60 41.87 12.13
CA ALA A 135 -5.32 42.26 13.34
C ALA A 135 -4.97 41.43 14.60
N ILE A 136 -4.09 40.41 14.48
CA ILE A 136 -3.67 39.59 15.61
C ILE A 136 -2.87 40.43 16.60
N ARG A 137 -3.33 40.47 17.85
CA ARG A 137 -2.73 41.22 18.94
C ARG A 137 -2.59 40.33 20.18
N THR A 138 -1.41 40.42 20.79
CA THR A 138 -1.09 39.80 22.07
C THR A 138 -0.74 40.90 23.05
N ASP A 139 -1.68 41.21 23.94
CA ASP A 139 -1.49 42.21 24.98
C ASP A 139 -0.97 41.55 26.25
N GLU A 140 0.18 42.00 26.72
CA GLU A 140 0.74 41.59 28.01
C GLU A 140 0.41 42.65 29.08
N VAL A 141 -0.51 42.32 29.98
CA VAL A 141 -0.82 43.21 31.10
C VAL A 141 -0.01 42.76 32.32
N MET A 142 0.89 43.63 32.77
CA MET A 142 1.64 43.42 34.01
C MET A 142 0.78 43.78 35.22
N GLY A 143 0.50 42.78 36.05
CA GLY A 143 -0.16 42.94 37.35
C GLY A 143 0.73 42.53 38.52
N ARG A 144 0.19 42.64 39.74
CA ARG A 144 0.76 42.01 40.94
C ARG A 144 -0.27 41.06 41.53
N ASN A 145 0.17 39.86 41.93
CA ASN A 145 -0.68 38.96 42.69
C ASN A 145 -0.83 39.42 44.14
N TRP A 146 -1.63 38.68 44.91
CA TRP A 146 -1.88 38.95 46.33
C TRP A 146 -0.61 38.84 47.22
N THR A 147 0.47 38.20 46.73
CA THR A 147 1.78 38.15 47.40
C THR A 147 2.77 39.23 46.91
N GLY A 148 2.32 40.16 46.07
CA GLY A 148 3.12 41.27 45.56
C GLY A 148 4.11 40.89 44.44
N GLN A 149 4.12 39.64 44.00
CA GLN A 149 4.93 39.18 42.87
C GLN A 149 4.32 39.69 41.55
N ARG A 150 5.18 40.05 40.60
CA ARG A 150 4.76 40.44 39.25
C ARG A 150 4.19 39.22 38.54
N VAL A 151 2.97 39.34 38.01
CA VAL A 151 2.33 38.34 37.17
C VAL A 151 1.95 38.99 35.86
N TYR A 152 2.24 38.33 34.75
CA TYR A 152 1.85 38.77 33.42
C TYR A 152 0.59 38.00 33.01
N THR A 153 -0.47 38.73 32.67
CA THR A 153 -1.65 38.14 32.03
C THR A 153 -1.56 38.45 30.55
N VAL A 154 -1.33 37.41 29.75
CA VAL A 154 -1.36 37.51 28.29
C VAL A 154 -2.81 37.36 27.84
N LYS A 155 -3.37 38.41 27.22
CA LYS A 155 -4.64 38.33 26.50
C LYS A 155 -4.34 38.33 25.01
N SER A 156 -4.80 37.31 24.32
CA SER A 156 -4.67 37.20 22.87
C SER A 156 -6.05 37.13 22.23
N ASN A 157 -6.23 37.79 21.09
CA ASN A 157 -7.42 37.68 20.25
C ASN A 157 -7.30 36.56 19.20
N CYS A 158 -6.25 35.74 19.24
CA CYS A 158 -5.98 34.69 18.25
C CYS A 158 -7.16 33.74 18.02
N ASP A 159 -7.83 33.26 19.07
CA ASP A 159 -8.92 32.28 18.93
C ASP A 159 -10.13 32.87 18.20
N ALA A 160 -10.45 34.13 18.50
CA ALA A 160 -11.57 34.83 17.88
C ALA A 160 -11.26 35.19 16.41
N ILE A 161 -10.02 35.60 16.12
CA ILE A 161 -9.55 35.80 14.75
C ILE A 161 -9.54 34.48 13.96
N ALA A 162 -9.08 33.38 14.56
CA ALA A 162 -9.10 32.08 13.91
C ALA A 162 -10.52 31.64 13.55
N SER A 163 -11.49 31.91 14.42
CA SER A 163 -12.92 31.68 14.14
C SER A 163 -13.43 32.55 12.99
N ALA A 164 -13.11 33.84 12.97
CA ALA A 164 -13.49 34.75 11.88
C ALA A 164 -12.88 34.33 10.53
N ARG A 165 -11.58 33.97 10.52
CA ARG A 165 -10.89 33.48 9.31
C ARG A 165 -11.51 32.19 8.79
N LYS A 166 -11.98 31.31 9.68
CA LYS A 166 -12.71 30.11 9.27
C LYS A 166 -14.00 30.46 8.53
N GLN A 167 -14.79 31.41 9.04
CA GLN A 167 -16.01 31.84 8.33
C GLN A 167 -15.71 32.49 6.97
N VAL A 168 -14.63 33.26 6.87
CA VAL A 168 -14.16 33.81 5.59
C VAL A 168 -13.80 32.69 4.61
N ALA A 169 -13.06 31.67 5.05
CA ALA A 169 -12.70 30.52 4.21
C ALA A 169 -13.92 29.67 3.79
N ASP A 170 -14.88 29.48 4.71
CA ASP A 170 -16.14 28.80 4.42
C ASP A 170 -16.95 29.60 3.37
N GLY A 171 -16.97 30.94 3.48
CA GLY A 171 -17.58 31.84 2.50
C GLY A 171 -16.91 31.78 1.12
N GLN A 172 -15.57 31.77 1.06
CA GLN A 172 -14.83 31.60 -0.20
C GLN A 172 -15.17 30.27 -0.88
N SER A 173 -15.29 29.20 -0.09
CA SER A 173 -15.64 27.88 -0.60
C SER A 173 -17.07 27.87 -1.17
N ALA A 174 -18.02 28.48 -0.46
CA ALA A 174 -19.40 28.60 -0.91
C ALA A 174 -19.54 29.43 -2.19
N ILE A 175 -18.76 30.52 -2.37
CA ILE A 175 -18.77 31.31 -3.61
C ILE A 175 -18.19 30.50 -4.79
N ARG A 176 -17.16 29.69 -4.57
CA ARG A 176 -16.62 28.80 -5.62
C ARG A 176 -17.62 27.70 -6.01
N GLU A 177 -18.31 27.12 -5.03
CA GLU A 177 -19.40 26.18 -5.30
C GLU A 177 -20.54 26.84 -6.09
N LEU A 178 -20.86 28.09 -5.77
CA LEU A 178 -21.85 28.87 -6.49
C LEU A 178 -21.43 29.12 -7.95
N ALA A 179 -20.14 29.38 -8.21
CA ALA A 179 -19.60 29.52 -9.57
C ALA A 179 -19.68 28.22 -10.39
N HIS A 180 -19.81 27.06 -9.74
CA HIS A 180 -20.01 25.77 -10.38
C HIS A 180 -21.48 25.42 -10.60
N ASP A 181 -22.42 26.23 -10.10
CA ASP A 181 -23.85 26.06 -10.36
C ASP A 181 -24.19 26.62 -11.75
N GLY A 182 -24.39 25.71 -12.72
CA GLY A 182 -24.76 26.06 -14.09
C GLY A 182 -26.26 26.27 -14.32
N GLU A 183 -27.11 26.00 -13.31
CA GLU A 183 -28.58 26.12 -13.44
C GLU A 183 -29.09 27.45 -12.88
N MET A 184 -28.37 28.05 -11.93
CA MET A 184 -28.76 29.31 -11.30
C MET A 184 -28.66 30.49 -12.29
N PRO A 185 -29.73 31.30 -12.45
CA PRO A 185 -29.65 32.53 -13.23
C PRO A 185 -28.62 33.51 -12.65
N SER A 186 -27.91 34.24 -13.51
CA SER A 186 -26.83 35.16 -13.10
C SER A 186 -27.25 36.18 -12.03
N ASP A 187 -28.43 36.79 -12.15
CA ASP A 187 -28.92 37.77 -11.16
C ASP A 187 -29.15 37.13 -9.77
N ALA A 188 -29.65 35.90 -9.76
CA ALA A 188 -29.85 35.13 -8.53
C ALA A 188 -28.50 34.72 -7.92
N MET A 189 -27.52 34.40 -8.77
CA MET A 189 -26.16 34.08 -8.36
C MET A 189 -25.47 35.27 -7.69
N VAL A 190 -25.56 36.46 -8.28
CA VAL A 190 -25.00 37.70 -7.70
C VAL A 190 -25.67 38.01 -6.36
N THR A 191 -27.01 37.89 -6.28
CA THR A 191 -27.76 38.09 -5.04
C THR A 191 -27.29 37.12 -3.96
N ARG A 192 -27.13 35.84 -4.30
CA ARG A 192 -26.67 34.81 -3.36
C ARG A 192 -25.22 35.01 -2.94
N CYS A 193 -24.37 35.46 -3.85
CA CYS A 193 -22.98 35.81 -3.56
C CYS A 193 -22.90 36.95 -2.53
N ALA A 194 -23.72 37.98 -2.68
CA ALA A 194 -23.79 39.08 -1.71
C ALA A 194 -24.22 38.60 -0.31
N GLU A 195 -25.23 37.71 -0.23
CA GLU A 195 -25.65 37.10 1.05
C GLU A 195 -24.51 36.29 1.72
N ILE A 196 -23.74 35.54 0.93
CA ILE A 196 -22.59 34.76 1.43
C ILE A 196 -21.49 35.69 1.94
N LEU A 197 -21.17 36.74 1.18
CA LEU A 197 -20.17 37.73 1.55
C LEU A 197 -20.57 38.43 2.86
N ASP A 198 -21.81 38.90 2.98
CA ASP A 198 -22.31 39.58 4.19
C ASP A 198 -22.26 38.66 5.41
N ALA A 199 -22.65 37.39 5.25
CA ALA A 199 -22.59 36.40 6.32
C ALA A 199 -21.14 36.13 6.76
N ALA A 200 -20.22 35.96 5.81
CA ALA A 200 -18.81 35.68 6.08
C ALA A 200 -18.08 36.87 6.71
N MET A 201 -18.43 38.10 6.32
CA MET A 201 -17.83 39.33 6.83
C MET A 201 -18.36 39.74 8.21
N GLY A 202 -19.52 39.22 8.63
CA GLY A 202 -20.16 39.50 9.92
C GLY A 202 -19.19 39.47 11.11
N PRO A 203 -18.50 38.35 11.39
CA PRO A 203 -17.51 38.27 12.46
C PRO A 203 -16.22 39.03 12.17
N ALA A 204 -15.84 39.19 10.90
CA ALA A 204 -14.62 39.92 10.53
C ALA A 204 -14.70 41.40 10.93
N PHE A 205 -15.91 41.98 10.92
CA PHE A 205 -16.15 43.36 11.35
C PHE A 205 -15.97 43.62 12.86
N GLU A 206 -15.78 42.58 13.68
CA GLU A 206 -15.34 42.77 15.08
C GLU A 206 -13.89 43.27 15.17
N PHE A 207 -13.08 42.95 14.16
CA PHE A 207 -11.65 43.28 14.11
C PHE A 207 -11.34 44.33 13.05
N ILE A 208 -12.10 44.34 11.96
CA ILE A 208 -11.93 45.26 10.83
C ILE A 208 -12.97 46.37 10.94
N PRO A 209 -12.57 47.64 11.11
CA PRO A 209 -13.51 48.75 11.15
C PRO A 209 -14.31 48.86 9.84
N ARG A 210 -15.65 48.82 9.92
CA ARG A 210 -16.54 48.93 8.75
C ARG A 210 -16.25 50.15 7.86
N LYS A 211 -15.92 51.29 8.47
CA LYS A 211 -15.55 52.51 7.74
C LYS A 211 -14.32 52.33 6.84
N LEU A 212 -13.37 51.48 7.24
CA LEU A 212 -12.19 51.17 6.44
C LEU A 212 -12.51 50.16 5.34
N TRP A 213 -13.39 49.21 5.64
CA TRP A 213 -13.90 48.24 4.67
C TRP A 213 -14.70 48.90 3.53
N ASP A 214 -15.52 49.90 3.85
CA ASP A 214 -16.29 50.64 2.85
C ASP A 214 -15.38 51.41 1.87
N LEU A 215 -14.18 51.79 2.30
CA LEU A 215 -13.18 52.52 1.52
C LEU A 215 -12.17 51.60 0.81
N ARG A 216 -12.37 50.27 0.85
CA ARG A 216 -11.36 49.29 0.38
C ARG A 216 -10.97 49.42 -1.09
N HIS A 217 -11.88 49.90 -1.93
CA HIS A 217 -11.65 50.09 -3.36
C HIS A 217 -11.11 51.49 -3.70
N ASP A 218 -11.19 52.43 -2.76
CA ASP A 218 -10.79 53.84 -2.96
C ASP A 218 -9.43 54.17 -2.34
N LYS A 219 -8.99 53.40 -1.33
CA LYS A 219 -7.70 53.58 -0.65
C LYS A 219 -6.71 52.47 -1.01
N PRO A 220 -5.39 52.76 -1.00
CA PRO A 220 -4.39 51.71 -1.16
C PRO A 220 -4.45 50.73 0.03
N GLY A 221 -4.44 49.43 -0.26
CA GLY A 221 -4.57 48.39 0.77
C GLY A 221 -3.49 48.44 1.85
N SER A 222 -2.31 49.01 1.57
CA SER A 222 -1.24 49.23 2.55
C SER A 222 -1.67 50.12 3.71
N ASP A 223 -2.48 51.15 3.43
CA ASP A 223 -2.91 52.11 4.45
C ASP A 223 -3.96 51.47 5.35
N ILE A 224 -4.84 50.65 4.77
CA ILE A 224 -5.86 49.88 5.50
C ILE A 224 -5.20 48.85 6.43
N VAL A 225 -4.18 48.14 5.92
CA VAL A 225 -3.39 47.19 6.72
C VAL A 225 -2.68 47.90 7.88
N ALA A 226 -2.06 49.05 7.64
CA ALA A 226 -1.36 49.81 8.67
C ALA A 226 -2.29 50.24 9.81
N GLU A 227 -3.49 50.74 9.47
CA GLU A 227 -4.50 51.14 10.44
C GLU A 227 -5.06 49.93 11.23
N VAL A 228 -5.25 48.77 10.60
CA VAL A 228 -5.77 47.54 11.24
C VAL A 228 -4.71 46.90 12.15
N ALA A 229 -3.47 46.81 11.71
CA ALA A 229 -2.35 46.31 12.51
C ALA A 229 -2.05 47.21 13.72
N GLY A 230 -2.50 48.47 13.71
CA GLY A 230 -2.26 49.44 14.77
C GLY A 230 -0.85 50.00 14.75
N TYR A 231 -0.22 50.09 13.57
CA TYR A 231 1.04 50.81 13.43
C TYR A 231 0.79 52.31 13.67
N PRO A 232 1.58 52.96 14.55
CA PRO A 232 1.48 54.41 14.71
C PRO A 232 1.93 55.09 13.41
N HIS A 233 1.11 56.01 12.92
CA HIS A 233 1.55 57.04 11.98
C HIS A 233 2.53 58.00 12.65
#